data_AF-F7NGP0-F1
#
_entry.id   AF-F7NGP0-F1
#
_cell.length_a   1.000
_cell.length_b   1.000
_cell.length_c   1.000
_cell.angle_alpha   90.00
_cell.angle_beta   90.00
_cell.angle_gamma   90.00
#
_symmetry.space_group_name_H-M   'P 1'
#
loop_
_entity.id
_entity.type
_entity.pdbx_description
1 polymer ?
#
loop_
_entity_poly.entity_id
_entity_poly.type
_entity_poly.pdbx_seq_one_letter_code
_entity_poly.pdbx_strand_id
1 'polypeptide(L)'
;MQKPKQNAKEVLDRLSKIEGHVQGIKKMVEEGRDCPDVLLQLSAVKAAVKKVSHIILGDHLEHCICDAVRSGNEKEALEKLSSAVKKLD
;
A
#
# COMPACT_ATOMS: atom_id res chain seq x y z
N MET A 1 2.38 17.21 -5.63
CA MET A 1 2.11 15.75 -5.50
C MET A 1 3.09 15.01 -6.42
N GLN A 2 4.10 14.34 -5.86
CA GLN A 2 5.00 13.49 -6.64
C GLN A 2 4.28 12.18 -7.00
N LYS A 3 4.41 11.75 -8.26
CA LYS A 3 3.91 10.44 -8.74
C LYS A 3 4.92 9.35 -8.36
N PRO A 4 4.49 8.12 -8.01
CA PRO A 4 5.41 6.99 -7.86
C PRO A 4 6.12 6.79 -9.20
N LYS A 5 7.44 7.03 -9.25
CA LYS A 5 8.23 6.98 -10.49
C LYS A 5 9.12 5.75 -10.54
N GLN A 6 9.74 5.40 -9.40
CA GLN A 6 10.34 4.08 -9.21
C GLN A 6 9.22 3.13 -8.77
N ASN A 7 9.29 1.87 -9.16
CA ASN A 7 8.31 0.83 -8.80
C ASN A 7 6.86 1.00 -9.32
N ALA A 8 6.55 1.98 -10.17
CA ALA A 8 5.19 2.17 -10.70
C ALA A 8 4.60 0.91 -11.35
N LYS A 9 5.39 0.18 -12.15
CA LYS A 9 4.98 -1.08 -12.76
C LYS A 9 4.72 -2.16 -11.70
N GLU A 10 5.62 -2.32 -10.72
CA GLU A 10 5.46 -3.31 -9.65
C GLU A 10 4.20 -3.03 -8.81
N VAL A 11 3.97 -1.75 -8.47
CA VAL A 11 2.77 -1.32 -7.73
C VAL A 11 1.52 -1.66 -8.53
N LEU A 12 1.48 -1.33 -9.83
CA LEU A 12 0.35 -1.66 -10.70
C LEU A 12 0.12 -3.17 -10.79
N ASP A 13 1.17 -3.97 -11.02
CA ASP A 13 1.07 -5.43 -11.10
C ASP A 13 0.52 -6.05 -9.79
N ARG A 14 0.93 -5.50 -8.64
CA ARG A 14 0.42 -5.95 -7.33
C ARG A 14 -1.03 -5.52 -7.10
N LEU A 15 -1.40 -4.31 -7.51
CA LEU A 15 -2.79 -3.82 -7.43
C LEU A 15 -3.72 -4.67 -8.32
N SER A 16 -3.32 -5.01 -9.54
CA SER A 16 -4.10 -5.89 -10.42
C SER A 16 -4.29 -7.29 -9.81
N LYS A 17 -3.28 -7.83 -9.11
CA LYS A 17 -3.43 -9.10 -8.37
C LYS A 17 -4.41 -8.98 -7.21
N ILE A 18 -4.35 -7.88 -6.45
CA ILE A 18 -5.28 -7.60 -5.34
C ILE A 18 -6.71 -7.51 -5.88
N GLU A 19 -6.93 -6.81 -6.98
CA GLU A 19 -8.23 -6.69 -7.65
C GLU A 19 -8.80 -8.07 -8.00
N GLY A 20 -8.00 -8.93 -8.65
CA GLY A 20 -8.43 -10.31 -8.96
C GLY A 20 -8.77 -11.12 -7.71
N HIS A 21 -8.03 -10.92 -6.61
CA HIS A 21 -8.30 -11.60 -5.34
C HIS A 21 -9.64 -11.14 -4.73
N VAL A 22 -9.91 -9.83 -4.74
CA VAL A 22 -11.18 -9.26 -4.26
C VAL A 22 -12.36 -9.77 -5.10
N GLN A 23 -12.19 -9.89 -6.42
CA GLN A 23 -13.19 -10.51 -7.29
C GLN A 23 -13.43 -11.99 -6.91
N GLY A 24 -12.38 -12.73 -6.55
CA GLY A 24 -12.50 -14.10 -6.03
C GLY A 24 -13.30 -14.17 -4.73
N ILE A 25 -13.02 -13.29 -3.78
CA ILE A 25 -13.76 -13.19 -2.51
C ILE A 25 -15.23 -12.88 -2.75
N LYS A 26 -15.53 -11.96 -3.67
CA LYS A 26 -16.91 -11.65 -4.06
C LYS A 26 -17.66 -12.91 -4.53
N LYS A 27 -17.05 -13.73 -5.39
CA LYS A 27 -17.63 -15.01 -5.84
C LYS A 27 -17.84 -15.99 -4.69
N MET A 28 -16.89 -16.09 -3.76
CA MET A 28 -17.06 -16.94 -2.57
C MET A 28 -18.29 -16.57 -1.76
N VAL A 29 -18.58 -15.27 -1.62
CA VAL A 29 -19.78 -14.78 -0.93
C VAL A 29 -21.04 -15.10 -1.74
N GLU A 30 -21.03 -14.89 -3.06
CA GLU A 30 -22.15 -15.22 -3.95
C GLU A 30 -22.46 -16.73 -3.96
N GLU A 31 -21.44 -17.57 -3.83
CA GLU A 31 -21.54 -19.04 -3.76
C GLU A 31 -21.90 -19.55 -2.36
N GLY A 32 -22.02 -18.67 -1.35
CA GLY A 32 -22.37 -19.06 0.01
C GLY A 32 -21.28 -19.83 0.76
N ARG A 33 -20.00 -19.55 0.47
CA ARG A 33 -18.86 -20.14 1.19
C ARG A 33 -18.87 -19.74 2.67
N ASP A 34 -18.34 -20.62 3.52
CA ASP A 34 -18.31 -20.43 4.96
C ASP A 34 -17.54 -19.16 5.38
N CYS A 35 -18.06 -18.48 6.41
CA CYS A 35 -17.49 -17.24 6.93
C CYS A 35 -15.98 -17.32 7.24
N PRO A 36 -15.44 -18.38 7.87
CA PRO A 36 -14.01 -18.47 8.15
C PRO A 36 -13.13 -18.46 6.88
N ASP A 37 -13.58 -19.10 5.80
CA ASP A 37 -12.86 -19.12 4.52
C ASP A 37 -12.81 -17.72 3.90
N VAL A 38 -13.95 -17.02 3.90
CA VAL A 38 -14.05 -15.64 3.39
C VAL A 38 -13.16 -14.70 4.22
N LEU A 39 -13.19 -14.83 5.55
CA LEU A 39 -12.34 -14.03 6.46
C LEU A 39 -10.84 -14.29 6.22
N LEU A 40 -10.45 -15.55 5.99
CA LEU A 40 -9.07 -15.91 5.68
C LEU A 40 -8.59 -15.22 4.38
N GLN A 41 -9.42 -15.21 3.33
CA GLN A 41 -9.07 -14.53 2.08
C GLN A 41 -9.03 -13.01 2.23
N LEU A 42 -9.95 -12.42 3.00
CA LEU A 42 -9.90 -10.99 3.33
C LEU A 42 -8.61 -10.62 4.08
N SER A 43 -8.16 -11.46 5.01
CA SER A 43 -6.87 -11.27 5.68
C SER A 43 -5.69 -11.33 4.69
N ALA A 44 -5.74 -12.21 3.68
CA ALA A 44 -4.72 -12.26 2.63
C ALA A 44 -4.69 -10.98 1.79
N VAL A 45 -5.87 -10.43 1.44
CA VAL A 45 -5.98 -9.12 0.76
C VAL A 45 -5.41 -8.00 1.62
N LYS A 46 -5.76 -7.95 2.91
CA LYS A 46 -5.22 -6.95 3.85
C LYS A 46 -3.69 -6.99 3.89
N ALA A 47 -3.10 -8.18 3.97
CA ALA A 47 -1.65 -8.35 3.95
C ALA A 47 -1.02 -7.91 2.61
N ALA A 48 -1.67 -8.18 1.49
CA ALA A 48 -1.21 -7.76 0.17
C ALA A 48 -1.24 -6.22 0.00
N VAL A 49 -2.32 -5.57 0.45
CA VAL A 49 -2.44 -4.11 0.46
C VAL A 49 -1.34 -3.49 1.32
N LYS A 50 -1.11 -4.02 2.54
CA LYS A 50 -0.03 -3.53 3.42
C LYS A 50 1.34 -3.56 2.74
N LYS A 51 1.65 -4.63 2.00
CA LYS A 51 2.90 -4.73 1.21
C LYS A 51 2.99 -3.65 0.13
N VAL A 52 1.92 -3.38 -0.62
CA VAL A 52 1.90 -2.31 -1.62
C VAL A 52 2.13 -0.95 -0.96
N SER A 53 1.47 -0.69 0.17
CA SER A 53 1.62 0.57 0.88
C SER A 53 3.06 0.79 1.39
N HIS A 54 3.75 -0.27 1.81
CA HIS A 54 5.17 -0.19 2.20
C HIS A 54 6.09 0.16 1.02
N ILE A 55 5.82 -0.37 -0.19
CA ILE A 55 6.60 -0.04 -1.39
C ILE A 55 6.46 1.45 -1.71
N ILE A 56 5.22 1.95 -1.73
CA ILE A 56 4.94 3.37 -1.98
C ILE A 56 5.57 4.27 -0.91
N LEU A 57 5.55 3.84 0.37
CA LEU A 57 6.21 4.57 1.44
C LEU A 57 7.73 4.59 1.26
N GLY A 58 8.34 3.47 0.88
CA GLY A 58 9.77 3.39 0.58
C GLY A 58 10.18 4.37 -0.52
N ASP A 59 9.43 4.40 -1.61
CA ASP A 59 9.65 5.37 -2.69
C ASP A 59 9.51 6.81 -2.19
N HIS A 60 8.50 7.08 -1.36
CA HIS A 60 8.29 8.40 -0.78
C HIS A 60 9.43 8.84 0.14
N LEU A 61 9.95 7.92 0.96
CA LEU A 61 11.07 8.14 1.87
C LEU A 61 12.34 8.54 1.13
N GLU A 62 12.70 7.79 0.10
CA GLU A 62 13.91 8.02 -0.69
C GLU A 62 13.91 9.42 -1.33
N HIS A 63 12.77 9.85 -1.86
CA HIS A 63 12.67 11.15 -2.54
C HIS A 63 12.49 12.31 -1.56
N CYS A 64 11.56 12.20 -0.59
CA CYS A 64 11.25 13.33 0.29
C CYS A 64 12.38 13.64 1.29
N ILE A 65 13.11 12.64 1.80
CA ILE A 65 14.21 12.92 2.74
C ILE A 65 15.40 13.53 2.01
N CYS A 66 15.78 12.98 0.86
CA CYS A 66 16.88 13.54 0.06
C CYS A 66 16.60 14.97 -0.39
N ASP A 67 15.37 15.28 -0.80
CA ASP A 67 14.97 16.64 -1.19
C ASP A 67 14.91 17.57 0.03
N ALA A 68 14.37 17.11 1.16
CA ALA A 68 14.22 17.94 2.36
C ALA A 68 15.57 18.33 2.99
N VAL A 69 16.53 17.40 3.02
CA VAL A 69 17.90 17.66 3.50
C VAL A 69 18.59 18.71 2.62
N ARG A 70 18.38 18.65 1.30
CA ARG A 70 18.93 19.66 0.37
C ARG A 70 18.26 21.03 0.51
N SER A 71 17.01 21.06 0.97
CA SER A 71 16.18 22.26 1.04
C SER A 71 16.14 22.91 2.42
N GLY A 72 16.76 22.31 3.45
CA GLY A 72 16.69 22.80 4.84
C GLY A 72 15.31 22.66 5.50
N ASN A 73 14.47 21.75 5.00
CA ASN A 73 13.09 21.54 5.44
C ASN A 73 12.88 20.18 6.13
N GLU A 74 13.93 19.64 6.76
CA GLU A 74 13.94 18.30 7.34
C GLU A 74 12.83 18.05 8.37
N LYS A 75 12.49 19.06 9.19
CA LYS A 75 11.41 18.95 10.19
C LYS A 75 10.05 18.72 9.56
N GLU A 76 9.70 19.51 8.54
CA GLU A 76 8.40 19.41 7.87
C GLU A 76 8.26 18.06 7.13
N ALA A 77 9.35 17.61 6.49
CA ALA A 77 9.38 16.31 5.84
C ALA A 77 9.21 15.16 6.82
N LEU A 78 9.85 15.23 7.99
CA LEU A 78 9.73 14.23 9.05
C LEU A 78 8.31 14.17 9.63
N GLU A 79 7.64 15.31 9.81
CA GLU A 79 6.23 15.33 10.26
C GLU A 79 5.29 14.68 9.24
N LYS A 80 5.42 15.05 7.96
CA LYS A 80 4.64 14.44 6.87
C LYS A 80 4.85 12.93 6.82
N LEU A 81 6.10 12.49 6.95
CA LEU A 81 6.44 11.07 7.00
C LEU A 81 5.78 10.36 8.19
N SER A 82 5.93 10.90 9.40
CA SER A 82 5.34 10.34 10.63
C SER A 82 3.82 10.18 10.48
N SER A 83 3.17 11.17 9.87
CA SER A 83 1.72 11.11 9.59
C SER A 83 1.34 10.03 8.57
N ALA A 84 2.21 9.75 7.59
CA ALA A 84 1.97 8.72 6.58
C ALA A 84 2.18 7.31 7.15
N VAL A 85 3.22 7.12 7.96
CA VAL A 85 3.50 5.84 8.64
C VAL A 85 2.36 5.43 9.56
N LYS A 86 1.81 6.36 10.35
CA LYS A 86 0.67 6.09 11.25
C LYS A 86 -0.59 5.58 10.54
N LYS A 87 -0.72 5.80 9.22
CA LYS A 87 -1.88 5.33 8.42
C LYS A 87 -1.71 3.90 7.91
N LEU A 88 -0.56 3.25 8.18
CA LEU A 88 -0.23 1.90 7.72
C LEU A 88 -0.46 0.80 8.77
N ASP A 89 -0.83 1.20 9.99
CA ASP A 89 -1.13 0.32 11.12
C ASP A 89 -2.60 -0.14 11.12
#